data_AF-X1SUD4-F1
#
_entry.id   AF-X1SUD4-F1
#
_cell.length_a   1.000
_cell.length_b   1.000
_cell.length_c   1.000
_cell.angle_alpha   90.00
_cell.angle_beta   90.00
_cell.angle_gamma   90.00
#
_symmetry.space_group_name_H-M   'P 1'
#
loop_
_entity.id
_entity.type
_entity.pdbx_description
1 polymer ?
#
loop_
_entity_poly.entity_id
_entity_poly.type
_entity_poly.pdbx_seq_one_letter_code
_entity_poly.pdbx_strand_id
1 'polypeptide(L)'
;MEKLKINILKLLNFIPRPFYGLLSAIVGIAGDIIAILLFPNFDLSYMISDLGTGPGAIYFNTGAFLSGVFALLTYLHIVEILENENINHPKVLRIGKVFAINSCVFFALIGVFPSVRSNMLLFVG
;
A
#
# COMPACT_ATOMS: atom_id res chain seq x y z
N MET A 1 4.17 -6.42 -27.26
CA MET A 1 3.81 -6.92 -25.92
C MET A 1 4.98 -7.60 -25.19
N GLU A 2 5.79 -8.44 -25.84
CA GLU A 2 6.94 -9.11 -25.20
C GLU A 2 7.99 -8.16 -24.59
N LYS A 3 8.39 -7.11 -25.32
CA LYS A 3 9.36 -6.11 -24.79
C LYS A 3 8.88 -5.44 -23.50
N LEU A 4 7.58 -5.17 -23.36
CA LEU A 4 7.01 -4.57 -22.16
C LEU A 4 7.07 -5.55 -20.98
N LYS A 5 6.72 -6.82 -21.21
CA LYS A 5 6.86 -7.90 -20.21
C LYS A 5 8.30 -8.04 -19.73
N ILE A 6 9.26 -8.03 -20.65
CA ILE A 6 10.70 -8.16 -20.33
C ILE A 6 11.17 -6.99 -19.46
N ASN A 7 10.75 -5.75 -19.78
CA ASN A 7 11.14 -4.57 -19.00
C ASN A 7 10.52 -4.57 -17.60
N ILE A 8 9.24 -4.97 -17.47
CA ILE A 8 8.57 -5.12 -16.17
C ILE A 8 9.26 -6.20 -15.32
N LEU A 9 9.58 -7.35 -15.91
CA LEU A 9 10.32 -8.43 -15.23
C LEU A 9 11.71 -7.99 -14.78
N LYS A 10 12.43 -7.22 -15.59
CA LYS A 10 13.74 -6.66 -15.21
C LYS A 10 13.62 -5.70 -14.04
N LEU A 11 12.61 -4.82 -14.03
CA LEU A 11 12.36 -3.89 -12.94
C LEU A 11 12.00 -4.65 -11.64
N LEU A 12 11.14 -5.66 -11.74
CA LEU A 12 10.70 -6.47 -10.60
C LEU A 12 11.83 -7.35 -10.03
N ASN A 13 12.80 -7.75 -10.85
CA ASN A 13 13.98 -8.52 -10.42
C ASN A 13 15.17 -7.64 -10.03
N PHE A 14 15.08 -6.32 -10.18
CA PHE A 14 16.16 -5.40 -9.82
C PHE A 14 16.37 -5.31 -8.31
N ILE A 15 15.28 -5.42 -7.55
CA ILE A 15 15.28 -5.35 -6.10
C ILE A 15 14.99 -6.76 -5.55
N PRO A 16 15.78 -7.29 -4.60
CA PRO A 16 15.49 -8.59 -4.02
C PRO A 16 14.11 -8.56 -3.37
N ARG A 17 13.28 -9.57 -3.67
CA ARG A 17 11.84 -9.56 -3.36
C ARG A 17 11.49 -9.24 -1.89
N PRO A 18 12.25 -9.67 -0.86
CA PRO A 18 11.97 -9.28 0.53
C PRO A 18 12.06 -7.77 0.80
N PHE A 19 12.81 -7.01 0.00
CA PHE A 19 12.99 -5.57 0.20
C PHE A 19 11.75 -4.76 -0.19
N TYR A 20 10.80 -5.32 -0.96
CA TYR A 20 9.55 -4.64 -1.26
C TYR A 20 8.74 -4.35 0.02
N GLY A 21 8.81 -5.21 1.04
CA GLY A 21 8.11 -5.00 2.30
C GLY A 21 8.70 -3.82 3.07
N LEU A 22 10.03 -3.73 3.09
CA LEU A 22 10.75 -2.62 3.70
C LEU A 22 10.49 -1.30 2.95
N LEU A 23 10.53 -1.32 1.62
CA LEU A 23 10.21 -0.16 0.79
C LEU A 23 8.78 0.33 1.01
N SER A 24 7.82 -0.60 1.12
CA SER A 24 6.43 -0.28 1.46
C SER A 24 6.36 0.50 2.76
N ALA A 25 6.97 -0.01 3.84
CA ALA A 25 6.97 0.65 5.14
C ALA A 25 7.65 2.03 5.11
N ILE A 26 8.84 2.11 4.51
CA ILE A 26 9.61 3.36 4.44
C ILE A 26 8.85 4.44 3.67
N VAL A 27 8.33 4.12 2.49
CA VAL A 27 7.65 5.11 1.64
C VAL A 27 6.33 5.57 2.25
N GLY A 28 5.59 4.68 2.90
CA GLY A 28 4.38 5.03 3.64
C GLY A 28 4.68 5.97 4.82
N ILE A 29 5.55 5.54 5.73
CA ILE A 29 5.90 6.30 6.94
C ILE A 29 6.54 7.65 6.57
N ALA A 30 7.43 7.69 5.57
CA ALA A 30 8.03 8.94 5.12
C ALA A 30 6.97 9.90 4.56
N GLY A 31 6.03 9.40 3.76
CA GLY A 31 4.90 10.19 3.25
C GLY A 31 4.05 10.79 4.38
N ASP A 32 3.71 9.97 5.37
CA ASP A 32 2.92 10.38 6.54
C ASP A 32 3.65 11.46 7.36
N ILE A 33 4.93 11.25 7.69
CA ILE A 33 5.73 12.20 8.46
C ILE A 33 5.84 13.54 7.72
N ILE A 34 6.16 13.52 6.41
CA ILE A 34 6.28 14.74 5.62
C ILE A 34 4.93 15.48 5.57
N ALA A 35 3.82 14.76 5.38
CA ALA A 35 2.50 15.37 5.35
C ALA A 35 2.12 16.00 6.70
N ILE A 36 2.39 15.32 7.82
CA ILE A 36 2.15 15.86 9.17
C ILE A 36 2.98 17.12 9.41
N LEU A 37 4.26 17.12 9.06
CA LEU A 37 5.14 18.28 9.23
C LEU A 37 4.67 19.49 8.42
N LEU A 38 4.04 19.26 7.27
CA LEU A 38 3.49 20.32 6.42
C LEU A 38 2.07 20.72 6.81
N PHE A 39 1.41 19.99 7.70
CA PHE A 39 0.06 20.25 8.20
C PHE A 39 0.10 20.65 9.69
N PRO A 40 0.49 21.90 10.01
CA PRO A 40 0.85 22.33 11.38
C PRO A 40 -0.28 22.25 12.41
N ASN A 41 -1.54 22.20 11.97
CA ASN A 41 -2.72 22.11 12.83
C ASN A 41 -3.42 20.74 12.71
N PHE A 42 -2.73 19.72 12.19
CA PHE A 42 -3.30 18.38 12.10
C PHE A 42 -3.48 17.79 13.51
N ASP A 43 -4.72 17.51 13.89
CA ASP A 43 -5.02 16.81 15.12
C ASP A 43 -4.92 15.30 14.89
N LEU A 44 -3.99 14.66 15.60
CA LEU A 44 -3.76 13.20 15.54
C LEU A 44 -4.94 12.39 16.07
N SER A 45 -5.95 13.02 16.69
CA SER A 45 -7.21 12.37 17.04
C SER A 45 -8.09 12.07 15.82
N TYR A 46 -7.82 12.70 14.66
CA TYR A 46 -8.51 12.45 13.40
C TYR A 46 -7.91 11.26 12.64
N MET A 47 -8.65 10.80 11.62
CA MET A 47 -8.17 9.73 10.74
C MET A 47 -6.91 10.19 10.02
N ILE A 48 -5.87 9.35 9.98
CA ILE A 48 -4.63 9.63 9.24
C ILE A 48 -4.92 9.94 7.76
N SER A 49 -5.96 9.32 7.19
CA SER A 49 -6.41 9.58 5.81
C SER A 49 -6.91 11.01 5.56
N ASP A 50 -7.19 11.81 6.60
CA ASP A 50 -7.52 13.23 6.46
C ASP A 50 -6.31 14.04 5.95
N LEU A 51 -5.07 13.56 6.19
CA LEU A 51 -3.83 14.15 5.66
C LEU A 51 -3.86 14.28 4.13
N GLY A 52 -4.56 13.38 3.44
CA GLY A 52 -4.68 13.39 1.98
C GLY A 52 -5.55 14.51 1.41
N THR A 53 -6.17 15.34 2.26
CA THR A 53 -6.96 16.50 1.83
C THR A 53 -6.34 17.85 2.24
N GLY A 54 -5.29 17.83 3.05
CA GLY A 54 -4.70 19.04 3.63
C GLY A 54 -3.39 19.50 2.97
N PRO A 55 -2.72 20.48 3.59
CA PRO A 55 -1.34 20.84 3.25
C PRO A 55 -0.41 19.61 3.29
N GLY A 56 0.41 19.43 2.26
CA GLY A 56 1.28 18.25 2.16
C GLY A 56 0.58 16.96 1.70
N ALA A 57 -0.73 17.01 1.35
CA ALA A 57 -1.51 15.86 0.87
C ALA A 57 -0.82 15.05 -0.22
N ILE A 58 -0.08 15.68 -1.13
CA ILE A 58 0.63 14.97 -2.19
C ILE A 58 1.64 13.94 -1.67
N TYR A 59 2.29 14.22 -0.53
CA TYR A 59 3.27 13.31 0.08
C TYR A 59 2.57 12.13 0.75
N PHE A 60 1.48 12.38 1.48
CA PHE A 60 0.63 11.32 2.03
C PHE A 60 0.05 10.45 0.92
N ASN A 61 -0.59 11.06 -0.08
CA ASN A 61 -1.29 10.36 -1.16
C ASN A 61 -0.34 9.48 -1.98
N THR A 62 0.81 10.04 -2.37
CA THR A 62 1.83 9.31 -3.11
C THR A 62 2.49 8.24 -2.24
N GLY A 63 2.78 8.55 -0.97
CA GLY A 63 3.35 7.62 0.00
C GLY A 63 2.46 6.40 0.23
N ALA A 64 1.18 6.63 0.54
CA ALA A 64 0.19 5.57 0.76
C ALA A 64 -0.04 4.72 -0.49
N PHE A 65 -0.16 5.35 -1.67
CA PHE A 65 -0.33 4.63 -2.92
C PHE A 65 0.86 3.72 -3.24
N LEU A 66 2.08 4.28 -3.20
CA LEU A 66 3.30 3.51 -3.48
C LEU A 66 3.54 2.42 -2.42
N SER A 67 3.25 2.74 -1.16
CA SER A 67 3.34 1.77 -0.06
C SER A 67 2.41 0.57 -0.30
N GLY A 68 1.17 0.79 -0.71
CA GLY A 68 0.25 -0.29 -1.08
C GLY A 68 0.69 -1.11 -2.30
N VAL A 69 1.27 -0.46 -3.31
CA VAL A 69 1.85 -1.17 -4.47
C VAL A 69 3.01 -2.07 -4.05
N PHE A 70 3.93 -1.58 -3.21
CA PHE A 70 5.04 -2.39 -2.70
C PHE A 70 4.59 -3.50 -1.74
N ALA A 71 3.57 -3.24 -0.91
CA ALA A 71 2.96 -4.25 -0.06
C ALA A 71 2.37 -5.40 -0.90
N LEU A 72 1.69 -5.07 -2.00
CA LEU A 72 1.14 -6.07 -2.92
C LEU A 72 2.24 -6.99 -3.48
N LEU A 73 3.35 -6.42 -3.94
CA LEU A 73 4.50 -7.20 -4.43
C LEU A 73 5.06 -8.14 -3.36
N THR A 74 5.11 -7.66 -2.11
CA THR A 74 5.59 -8.43 -0.95
C THR A 74 4.66 -9.61 -0.67
N TYR A 75 3.35 -9.38 -0.61
CA TYR A 75 2.39 -10.45 -0.35
C TYR A 75 2.33 -11.49 -1.47
N LEU A 76 2.47 -11.07 -2.74
CA LEU A 76 2.58 -12.02 -3.84
C LEU A 76 3.80 -12.93 -3.69
N HIS A 77 4.92 -12.39 -3.21
CA HIS A 77 6.12 -13.18 -2.93
C HIS A 77 5.95 -14.12 -1.73
N ILE A 78 5.33 -13.66 -0.65
CA ILE A 78 5.03 -14.51 0.52
C ILE A 78 4.13 -15.69 0.10
N VAL A 79 3.11 -15.43 -0.70
CA VAL A 79 2.22 -16.48 -1.21
C VAL A 79 3.00 -17.51 -2.02
N GLU A 80 3.89 -17.09 -2.92
CA GLU A 80 4.74 -17.98 -3.71
C GLU A 80 5.66 -18.84 -2.82
N ILE A 81 6.26 -18.28 -1.77
CA ILE A 81 7.06 -19.05 -0.80
C ILE A 81 6.19 -20.09 -0.11
N LEU A 82 5.02 -19.71 0.39
CA LEU A 82 4.10 -20.62 1.08
C LEU A 82 3.53 -21.71 0.16
N GLU A 83 3.32 -21.41 -1.12
CA GLU A 83 2.95 -22.40 -2.15
C GLU A 83 4.07 -23.44 -2.33
N ASN A 84 5.35 -23.01 -2.33
CA ASN A 84 6.50 -23.88 -2.52
C ASN A 84 6.87 -24.71 -1.28
N GLU A 85 6.67 -24.19 -0.07
CA GLU A 85 7.01 -24.90 1.17
C GLU A 85 5.95 -25.93 1.58
N ASN A 86 4.83 -26.04 0.86
CA ASN A 86 3.71 -26.97 1.11
C ASN A 86 3.17 -26.92 2.56
N ILE A 87 3.31 -25.76 3.23
CA ILE A 87 3.02 -25.58 4.66
C ILE A 87 1.50 -25.49 4.92
N ASN A 88 0.68 -25.21 3.90
CA ASN A 88 -0.73 -24.86 4.10
C ASN A 88 -1.71 -25.63 3.21
N HIS A 89 -2.91 -25.87 3.77
CA HIS A 89 -4.07 -26.30 2.99
C HIS A 89 -4.32 -25.31 1.84
N PRO A 90 -4.42 -25.77 0.57
CA PRO A 90 -4.54 -24.91 -0.61
C PRO A 90 -5.71 -23.91 -0.53
N LYS A 91 -6.78 -24.26 0.19
CA LYS A 91 -7.95 -23.40 0.41
C LYS A 91 -7.62 -22.18 1.28
N VAL A 92 -6.88 -22.37 2.37
CA VAL A 92 -6.51 -21.29 3.29
C VAL A 92 -5.58 -20.29 2.61
N LEU A 93 -4.60 -20.80 1.85
CA LEU A 93 -3.66 -19.99 1.10
C LEU A 93 -4.35 -19.14 0.02
N ARG A 94 -5.32 -19.74 -0.69
CA ARG A 94 -6.12 -19.02 -1.69
C ARG A 94 -6.95 -17.89 -1.06
N ILE A 95 -7.59 -18.15 0.08
CA ILE A 95 -8.34 -17.13 0.81
C ILE A 95 -7.41 -16.02 1.29
N GLY A 96 -6.29 -16.39 1.93
CA GLY A 96 -5.28 -15.44 2.40
C GLY A 96 -4.75 -14.55 1.28
N LYS A 97 -4.46 -15.12 0.10
CA LYS A 97 -4.05 -14.37 -1.09
C LYS A 97 -5.09 -13.33 -1.51
N VAL A 98 -6.37 -13.71 -1.58
CA VAL A 98 -7.46 -12.79 -1.97
C VAL A 98 -7.58 -11.65 -0.96
N PHE A 99 -7.57 -11.96 0.33
CA PHE A 99 -7.63 -10.94 1.39
C PHE A 99 -6.42 -10.02 1.36
N ALA A 100 -5.20 -10.55 1.21
CA ALA A 100 -3.99 -9.75 1.14
C ALA A 100 -4.00 -8.78 -0.06
N ILE A 101 -4.38 -9.27 -1.25
CA ILE A 101 -4.51 -8.44 -2.45
C ILE A 101 -5.54 -7.34 -2.21
N ASN A 102 -6.73 -7.67 -1.70
CA ASN A 102 -7.75 -6.68 -1.39
C ASN A 102 -7.23 -5.63 -0.40
N SER A 103 -6.63 -6.05 0.72
CA SER A 103 -6.09 -5.12 1.72
C SER A 103 -5.04 -4.17 1.13
N CYS A 104 -4.14 -4.68 0.28
CA CYS A 104 -3.12 -3.83 -0.36
C CYS A 104 -3.75 -2.84 -1.35
N VAL A 105 -4.76 -3.27 -2.12
CA VAL A 105 -5.48 -2.41 -3.05
C VAL A 105 -6.25 -1.34 -2.29
N PHE A 106 -7.01 -1.69 -1.25
CA PHE A 106 -7.74 -0.72 -0.42
C PHE A 106 -6.79 0.27 0.23
N PHE A 107 -5.64 -0.19 0.73
CA PHE A 107 -4.63 0.69 1.30
C PHE A 107 -4.05 1.66 0.26
N ALA A 108 -3.73 1.18 -0.95
CA ALA A 108 -3.29 2.07 -2.02
C ALA A 108 -4.38 3.08 -2.43
N LEU A 109 -5.65 2.67 -2.41
CA LEU A 109 -6.80 3.52 -2.71
C LEU A 109 -7.00 4.64 -1.68
N ILE A 110 -6.55 4.50 -0.43
CA ILE A 110 -6.57 5.61 0.54
C ILE A 110 -5.77 6.81 0.02
N GLY A 111 -4.67 6.57 -0.70
CA GLY A 111 -3.89 7.65 -1.31
C GLY A 111 -4.55 8.28 -2.53
N VAL A 112 -5.53 7.62 -3.16
CA VAL A 112 -6.27 8.13 -4.32
C VAL A 112 -7.58 8.81 -3.90
N PHE A 113 -8.25 8.20 -2.92
CA PHE A 113 -9.52 8.63 -2.35
C PHE A 113 -9.34 8.82 -0.84
N PRO A 114 -8.59 9.88 -0.43
CA PRO A 114 -8.40 10.17 0.99
C PRO A 114 -9.71 10.55 1.67
N SER A 115 -9.71 10.58 3.00
CA SER A 115 -10.90 10.92 3.78
C SER A 115 -11.29 12.37 3.51
N VAL A 116 -12.36 12.55 2.74
CA VAL A 116 -12.96 13.88 2.51
C VAL A 116 -14.12 14.02 3.48
N ARG A 117 -14.07 14.98 4.40
CA ARG A 117 -15.15 15.22 5.37
C ARG A 117 -16.50 15.55 4.73
N SER A 118 -16.52 16.00 3.48
CA SER A 118 -17.76 16.20 2.71
C SER A 118 -18.34 14.90 2.13
N ASN A 119 -17.57 13.82 2.08
CA ASN A 119 -18.04 12.50 1.67
C ASN A 119 -18.60 11.74 2.88
N MET A 120 -19.89 11.95 3.13
CA MET A 120 -20.67 11.32 4.21
C MET A 120 -20.59 9.78 4.22
N LEU A 121 -20.30 9.15 3.08
CA LEU A 121 -20.15 7.69 2.95
C LEU A 121 -18.95 7.09 3.73
N LEU A 122 -17.93 7.90 4.07
CA LEU A 122 -16.75 7.42 4.82
C LEU A 122 -16.86 7.63 6.34
N PHE A 123 -17.77 8.51 6.78
CA PHE A 123 -17.92 8.87 8.20
C PHE A 123 -19.15 8.25 8.88
N VAL A 124 -20.04 7.61 8.11
CA VAL A 124 -21.16 6.84 8.64
C VAL A 124 -20.77 5.36 8.59
N GLY A 125 -19.99 4.94 9.59
CA GLY A 125 -19.66 3.56 9.91
C GLY A 125 -19.75 3.35 11.41
#